data_AF-A0A940A3F2-F1
#
_entry.id   AF-A0A940A3F2-F1
#
_cell.length_a   1.000
_cell.length_b   1.000
_cell.length_c   1.000
_cell.angle_alpha   90.00
_cell.angle_beta   90.00
_cell.angle_gamma   90.00
#
_symmetry.space_group_name_H-M   'P 1'
#
loop_
_entity.id
_entity.type
_entity.pdbx_description
1 polymer ?
#
loop_
_entity_poly.entity_id
_entity_poly.type
_entity_poly.pdbx_seq_one_letter_code
_entity_poly.pdbx_strand_id
1 'polypeptide(L)'
;MKVETFCKEGDETTMNLLIGDIRSIVDVEAPVSLDVIARRLCDACGIDKVTSKVLSRVEYCVKRGKFSFSESSTGKIFIYKSASDKGLVGDTYREVGDREITDVPIEELAAAAIQITRVQYGMPEENLAKEVALVFGVKRAAVTSSAYKAALEGVKFALEKKYLVVDDNGRLILVP
;
A
#
# COMPACT_ATOMS: atom_id res chain seq x y z
N MET A 1 21.81 8.73 13.14
CA MET A 1 22.64 8.83 11.92
C MET A 1 22.39 10.20 11.28
N LYS A 2 23.40 10.90 10.74
CA LYS A 2 23.14 12.19 10.04
C LYS A 2 22.52 11.96 8.64
N VAL A 3 21.67 12.87 8.17
CA VAL A 3 21.00 12.74 6.86
C VAL A 3 21.98 12.72 5.70
N GLU A 4 23.12 13.41 5.81
CA GLU A 4 24.17 13.38 4.79
C GLU A 4 24.79 11.99 4.67
N THR A 5 24.98 11.30 5.80
CA THR A 5 25.47 9.92 5.84
C THR A 5 24.42 8.97 5.28
N PHE A 6 23.16 9.08 5.72
CA PHE A 6 22.04 8.27 5.25
C PHE A 6 21.92 8.31 3.71
N CYS A 7 21.96 9.53 3.16
CA CYS A 7 21.80 9.79 1.73
C CYS A 7 23.12 9.73 0.94
N LYS A 8 24.23 9.30 1.55
CA LYS A 8 25.53 9.26 0.87
C LYS A 8 25.56 8.15 -0.18
N GLU A 9 25.72 8.52 -1.44
CA GLU A 9 25.94 7.57 -2.52
C GLU A 9 27.34 6.95 -2.46
N GLY A 10 27.48 5.71 -2.92
CA GLY A 10 28.76 4.98 -2.93
C GLY A 10 29.26 4.48 -1.57
N ASP A 11 28.59 4.81 -0.47
CA ASP A 11 28.89 4.22 0.85
C ASP A 11 28.20 2.86 0.99
N GLU A 12 28.97 1.78 0.72
CA GLU A 12 28.48 0.41 0.79
C GLU A 12 28.10 -0.04 2.20
N THR A 13 28.84 0.41 3.22
CA THR A 13 28.57 0.04 4.61
C THR A 13 27.22 0.59 5.06
N THR A 14 26.98 1.87 4.83
CA THR A 14 25.70 2.51 5.17
C THR A 14 24.56 1.89 4.34
N MET A 15 24.79 1.63 3.04
CA MET A 15 23.78 0.99 2.20
C MET A 15 23.37 -0.40 2.71
N ASN A 16 24.34 -1.25 3.09
CA ASN A 16 24.06 -2.59 3.60
C ASN A 16 23.29 -2.56 4.92
N LEU A 17 23.60 -1.58 5.79
CA LEU A 17 22.87 -1.36 7.03
C LEU A 17 21.40 -0.98 6.74
N LEU A 18 21.17 -0.01 5.86
CA LEU A 18 19.81 0.39 5.46
C LEU A 18 19.03 -0.77 4.83
N ILE A 19 19.67 -1.59 3.98
CA ILE A 19 19.03 -2.79 3.41
C ILE A 19 18.63 -3.77 4.52
N GLY A 20 19.46 -3.95 5.54
CA GLY A 20 19.14 -4.78 6.71
C GLY A 20 17.93 -4.25 7.51
N ASP A 21 17.90 -2.94 7.73
CA ASP A 21 16.78 -2.28 8.42
C ASP A 21 15.48 -2.38 7.61
N ILE A 22 15.55 -2.18 6.28
CA ILE A 22 14.41 -2.36 5.39
C ILE A 22 13.89 -3.80 5.44
N ARG A 23 14.77 -4.82 5.46
CA ARG A 23 14.33 -6.22 5.63
C ARG A 23 13.58 -6.41 6.94
N SER A 24 14.09 -5.87 8.03
CA SER A 24 13.44 -5.96 9.34
C SER A 24 12.04 -5.33 9.33
N ILE A 25 11.87 -4.18 8.66
CA ILE A 25 10.55 -3.55 8.48
C ILE A 25 9.64 -4.44 7.62
N VAL A 26 10.12 -4.95 6.48
CA VAL A 26 9.35 -5.79 5.56
C VAL A 26 8.92 -7.10 6.23
N ASP A 27 9.76 -7.71 7.05
CA ASP A 27 9.45 -8.96 7.76
C ASP A 27 8.28 -8.80 8.74
N VAL A 28 8.08 -7.60 9.27
CA VAL A 28 7.00 -7.30 10.23
C VAL A 28 5.78 -6.71 9.54
N GLU A 29 5.98 -5.71 8.67
CA GLU A 29 4.90 -4.84 8.18
C GLU A 29 4.45 -5.15 6.75
N ALA A 30 5.13 -6.03 6.01
CA ALA A 30 4.76 -6.23 4.61
C ALA A 30 3.35 -6.85 4.43
N PRO A 31 2.61 -6.44 3.37
CA PRO A 31 3.03 -5.45 2.37
C PRO A 31 3.07 -4.02 2.93
N VAL A 32 4.07 -3.23 2.54
CA VAL A 32 4.32 -1.89 3.12
C VAL A 32 4.77 -0.90 2.05
N SER A 33 4.33 0.36 2.11
CA SER A 33 4.71 1.37 1.12
C SER A 33 6.14 1.87 1.33
N LEU A 34 6.77 2.34 0.26
CA LEU A 34 8.09 2.98 0.30
C LEU A 34 8.10 4.18 1.26
N ASP A 35 7.03 4.98 1.25
CA ASP A 35 6.87 6.14 2.15
C ASP A 35 6.84 5.72 3.62
N VAL A 36 6.14 4.64 3.96
CA VAL A 36 6.13 4.10 5.33
C VAL A 36 7.54 3.64 5.71
N ILE A 37 8.21 2.88 4.86
CA ILE A 37 9.60 2.45 5.10
C ILE A 37 10.51 3.67 5.35
N ALA A 38 10.40 4.71 4.51
CA ALA A 38 11.20 5.91 4.66
C ALA A 38 10.93 6.64 5.98
N ARG A 39 9.66 6.73 6.41
CA ARG A 39 9.32 7.29 7.73
C ARG A 39 9.93 6.48 8.87
N ARG A 40 9.75 5.15 8.86
CA ARG A 40 10.31 4.25 9.89
C ARG A 40 11.84 4.38 10.00
N LEU A 41 12.53 4.45 8.86
CA LEU A 41 13.98 4.64 8.82
C LEU A 41 14.41 6.03 9.34
N CYS A 42 13.68 7.08 8.96
CA CYS A 42 13.92 8.43 9.47
C CYS A 42 13.76 8.49 10.99
N ASP A 43 12.66 7.94 11.52
CA ASP A 43 12.39 7.88 12.96
C ASP A 43 13.49 7.12 13.71
N ALA A 44 13.91 5.95 13.19
CA ALA A 44 14.98 5.15 13.77
C ALA A 44 16.35 5.85 13.72
N CYS A 45 16.59 6.68 12.71
CA CYS A 45 17.85 7.40 12.53
C CYS A 45 17.91 8.76 13.23
N GLY A 46 16.78 9.28 13.74
CA GLY A 46 16.64 10.64 14.25
C GLY A 46 16.68 11.70 13.15
N ILE A 47 16.08 11.43 11.99
CA ILE A 47 15.96 12.36 10.86
C ILE A 47 14.55 12.95 10.86
N ASP A 48 14.43 14.28 11.00
CA ASP A 48 13.15 14.94 11.24
C ASP A 48 12.12 14.83 10.10
N LYS A 49 12.58 14.71 8.85
CA LYS A 49 11.71 14.79 7.67
C LYS A 49 12.11 13.83 6.58
N VAL A 50 11.10 13.14 6.03
CA VAL A 50 11.21 12.42 4.76
C VAL A 50 11.22 13.45 3.63
N THR A 51 12.36 13.58 2.96
CA THR A 51 12.52 14.42 1.76
C THR A 51 12.53 13.56 0.50
N SER A 52 12.41 14.17 -0.67
CA SER A 52 12.57 13.45 -1.95
C SER A 52 13.92 12.71 -2.04
N LYS A 53 15.00 13.31 -1.52
CA LYS A 53 16.32 12.68 -1.47
C LYS A 53 16.33 11.42 -0.59
N VAL A 54 15.64 11.46 0.55
CA VAL A 54 15.48 10.29 1.42
C VAL A 54 14.69 9.21 0.69
N LEU A 55 13.55 9.55 0.09
CA LEU A 55 12.73 8.59 -0.68
C LEU A 55 13.53 7.92 -1.79
N SER A 56 14.24 8.70 -2.62
CA SER A 56 15.10 8.16 -3.68
C SER A 56 16.20 7.26 -3.14
N ARG A 57 16.75 7.59 -1.96
CA ARG A 57 17.76 6.74 -1.30
C ARG A 57 17.17 5.41 -0.84
N VAL A 58 15.99 5.43 -0.23
CA VAL A 58 15.29 4.22 0.20
C VAL A 58 14.90 3.37 -1.01
N GLU A 59 14.36 3.98 -2.07
CA GLU A 59 14.04 3.30 -3.32
C GLU A 59 15.27 2.63 -3.94
N TYR A 60 16.41 3.33 -3.95
CA TYR A 60 17.68 2.76 -4.38
C TYR A 60 18.07 1.54 -3.54
N CYS A 61 17.93 1.60 -2.22
CA CYS A 61 18.22 0.47 -1.33
C CYS A 61 17.25 -0.70 -1.56
N VAL A 62 15.97 -0.44 -1.80
CA VAL A 62 14.96 -1.45 -2.17
C VAL A 62 15.36 -2.17 -3.48
N LYS A 63 15.79 -1.41 -4.50
CA LYS A 63 16.25 -1.99 -5.77
C LYS A 63 17.53 -2.80 -5.60
N ARG A 64 18.53 -2.27 -4.88
CA ARG A 64 19.82 -2.94 -4.64
C ARG A 64 19.70 -4.17 -3.75
N GLY A 65 18.83 -4.12 -2.74
CA GLY A 65 18.52 -5.23 -1.84
C GLY A 65 17.70 -6.36 -2.48
N LYS A 66 17.29 -6.19 -3.74
CA LYS A 66 16.48 -7.15 -4.53
C LYS A 66 15.15 -7.50 -3.86
N PHE A 67 14.51 -6.51 -3.25
CA PHE A 67 13.21 -6.71 -2.65
C PHE A 67 12.13 -6.95 -3.71
N SER A 68 11.08 -7.66 -3.31
CA SER A 68 9.89 -7.83 -4.13
C SER A 68 9.02 -6.58 -4.00
N PHE A 69 8.85 -5.83 -5.09
CA PHE A 69 7.99 -4.63 -5.08
C PHE A 69 7.03 -4.56 -6.28
N SER A 70 5.97 -3.76 -6.14
CA SER A 70 5.05 -3.35 -7.22
C SER A 70 4.83 -1.85 -7.17
N GLU A 71 4.30 -1.28 -8.25
CA GLU A 71 3.90 0.12 -8.33
C GLU A 71 2.40 0.18 -8.62
N SER A 72 1.67 0.98 -7.83
CA SER A 72 0.24 1.24 -8.04
C SER A 72 0.00 2.19 -9.21
N SER A 73 -1.25 2.31 -9.65
CA SER A 73 -1.65 3.29 -10.67
C SER A 73 -1.35 4.75 -10.29
N THR A 74 -1.16 5.03 -8.99
CA THR A 74 -0.85 6.37 -8.46
C THR A 74 0.65 6.64 -8.30
N GLY A 75 1.51 5.69 -8.69
CA GLY A 75 2.97 5.81 -8.57
C GLY A 75 3.53 5.45 -7.19
N LYS A 76 2.68 4.98 -6.26
CA LYS A 76 3.12 4.47 -4.96
C LYS A 76 3.77 3.10 -5.12
N ILE A 77 4.94 2.92 -4.51
CA ILE A 77 5.69 1.66 -4.52
C ILE A 77 5.39 0.88 -3.24
N PHE A 78 5.03 -0.40 -3.39
CA PHE A 78 4.75 -1.32 -2.29
C PHE A 78 5.75 -2.46 -2.27
N ILE A 79 6.25 -2.80 -1.09
CA ILE A 79 7.26 -3.84 -0.86
C ILE A 79 6.59 -5.03 -0.16
N TYR A 80 6.89 -6.24 -0.63
CA TYR A 80 6.32 -7.51 -0.21
C TYR A 80 7.43 -8.43 0.34
N LYS A 81 7.08 -9.37 1.22
CA LYS A 81 8.04 -10.36 1.76
C LYS A 81 8.60 -11.24 0.65
N SER A 82 7.73 -11.67 -0.25
CA SER A 82 8.09 -12.53 -1.37
C SER A 82 7.39 -12.10 -2.66
N ALA A 83 7.88 -12.60 -3.80
CA ALA A 83 7.24 -12.37 -5.09
C ALA A 83 5.87 -13.06 -5.19
N SER A 84 5.67 -14.17 -4.48
CA SER A 84 4.41 -14.91 -4.43
C SER A 84 3.31 -14.19 -3.67
N ASP A 85 3.65 -13.26 -2.76
CA ASP A 85 2.66 -12.50 -2.01
C ASP A 85 2.01 -11.39 -2.85
N LYS A 86 2.60 -11.04 -3.99
CA LYS A 86 2.08 -10.00 -4.88
C LYS A 86 0.79 -10.46 -5.52
N GLY A 87 -0.24 -9.62 -5.44
CA GLY A 87 -1.54 -9.87 -6.01
C GLY A 87 -2.40 -10.89 -5.25
N LEU A 88 -1.93 -11.39 -4.10
CA LEU A 88 -2.73 -12.25 -3.22
C LEU A 88 -3.64 -11.39 -2.34
N VAL A 89 -4.94 -11.52 -2.55
CA VAL A 89 -5.94 -10.89 -1.68
C VAL A 89 -6.11 -11.76 -0.44
N GLY A 90 -5.81 -11.19 0.73
CA GLY A 90 -6.02 -11.86 2.01
C GLY A 90 -7.50 -11.88 2.43
N ASP A 91 -7.81 -12.70 3.44
CA ASP A 91 -9.17 -12.80 3.99
C ASP A 91 -9.59 -11.56 4.79
N THR A 92 -8.60 -10.79 5.27
CA THR A 92 -8.77 -9.60 6.10
C THR A 92 -7.89 -8.45 5.63
N TYR A 93 -8.30 -7.21 5.92
CA TYR A 93 -7.46 -6.03 5.80
C TYR A 93 -7.02 -5.54 7.19
N ARG A 94 -5.89 -4.84 7.27
CA ARG A 94 -5.41 -4.25 8.52
C ARG A 94 -6.01 -2.86 8.71
N GLU A 95 -6.25 -2.47 9.96
CA GLU A 95 -6.55 -1.08 10.27
C GLU A 95 -5.44 -0.17 9.76
N VAL A 96 -5.82 1.03 9.31
CA VAL A 96 -4.88 2.02 8.76
C VAL A 96 -3.78 2.36 9.76
N GLY A 97 -4.16 2.53 11.04
CA GLY A 97 -3.25 3.01 12.08
C GLY A 97 -2.74 4.41 11.75
N ASP A 98 -1.42 4.55 11.65
CA ASP A 98 -0.71 5.77 11.29
C ASP A 98 -0.44 5.93 9.78
N ARG A 99 -0.92 4.99 8.96
CA ARG A 99 -0.79 5.02 7.51
C ARG A 99 -1.82 5.98 6.90
N GLU A 100 -1.64 6.32 5.63
CA GLU A 100 -2.73 6.86 4.83
C GLU A 100 -3.32 5.74 3.98
N ILE A 101 -4.55 5.88 3.49
CA ILE A 101 -5.13 4.91 2.54
C ILE A 101 -4.28 4.73 1.27
N THR A 102 -3.54 5.76 0.87
CA THR A 102 -2.60 5.73 -0.26
C THR A 102 -1.34 4.91 0.05
N ASP A 103 -1.10 4.58 1.32
CA ASP A 103 -0.06 3.68 1.80
C ASP A 103 -0.62 2.26 2.09
N VAL A 104 -1.85 1.97 1.66
CA VAL A 104 -2.45 0.63 1.74
C VAL A 104 -2.33 -0.06 0.37
N PRO A 105 -1.78 -1.28 0.30
CA PRO A 105 -1.62 -2.02 -0.94
C PRO A 105 -2.97 -2.39 -1.56
N ILE A 106 -3.00 -2.53 -2.89
CA ILE A 106 -4.21 -2.81 -3.66
C ILE A 106 -4.94 -4.07 -3.19
N GLU A 107 -4.20 -5.08 -2.76
CA GLU A 107 -4.75 -6.35 -2.26
C GLU A 107 -5.53 -6.18 -0.95
N GLU A 108 -5.08 -5.30 -0.05
CA GLU A 108 -5.81 -4.99 1.19
C GLU A 108 -7.06 -4.15 0.91
N LEU A 109 -6.98 -3.21 -0.05
CA LEU A 109 -8.14 -2.44 -0.51
C LEU A 109 -9.20 -3.36 -1.15
N ALA A 110 -8.75 -4.36 -1.92
CA ALA A 110 -9.62 -5.39 -2.49
C ALA A 110 -10.24 -6.29 -1.40
N ALA A 111 -9.47 -6.70 -0.39
CA ALA A 111 -9.99 -7.46 0.75
C ALA A 111 -11.10 -6.69 1.47
N ALA A 112 -10.93 -5.39 1.69
CA ALA A 112 -11.97 -4.53 2.26
C ALA A 112 -13.23 -4.46 1.37
N ALA A 113 -13.06 -4.30 0.06
CA ALA A 113 -14.18 -4.28 -0.90
C ALA A 113 -15.01 -5.58 -0.83
N ILE A 114 -14.32 -6.73 -0.79
CA ILE A 114 -14.94 -8.05 -0.67
C ILE A 114 -15.73 -8.18 0.64
N GLN A 115 -15.14 -7.75 1.76
CA GLN A 115 -15.80 -7.81 3.06
C GLN A 115 -17.03 -6.89 3.14
N ILE A 116 -16.92 -5.65 2.64
CA ILE A 116 -18.04 -4.70 2.59
C ILE A 116 -19.18 -5.27 1.75
N THR A 117 -18.89 -5.77 0.55
CA THR A 117 -19.91 -6.37 -0.33
C THR A 117 -20.58 -7.59 0.32
N ARG A 118 -19.83 -8.40 1.08
CA ARG A 118 -20.38 -9.53 1.86
C ARG A 118 -21.44 -9.09 2.86
N VAL A 119 -21.21 -7.97 3.54
CA VAL A 119 -22.11 -7.46 4.58
C VAL A 119 -23.30 -6.70 3.99
N GLN A 120 -23.08 -5.92 2.93
CA GLN A 120 -24.11 -5.03 2.36
C GLN A 120 -24.91 -5.65 1.19
N TYR A 121 -24.62 -6.90 0.80
CA TYR A 121 -25.26 -7.61 -0.33
C TYR A 121 -25.17 -6.85 -1.66
N GLY A 122 -24.10 -6.09 -1.83
CA GLY A 122 -23.71 -5.42 -3.08
C GLY A 122 -24.18 -3.99 -3.28
N MET A 123 -23.48 -3.24 -4.11
CA MET A 123 -23.74 -1.81 -4.37
C MET A 123 -23.03 -1.33 -5.65
N PRO A 124 -23.37 -0.15 -6.20
CA PRO A 124 -22.63 0.43 -7.32
C PRO A 124 -21.14 0.64 -7.01
N GLU A 125 -20.27 0.56 -8.04
CA GLU A 125 -18.81 0.69 -7.92
C GLU A 125 -18.37 1.95 -7.16
N GLU A 126 -18.94 3.10 -7.50
CA GLU A 126 -18.60 4.36 -6.85
C GLU A 126 -18.93 4.37 -5.36
N ASN A 127 -20.05 3.75 -4.97
CA ASN A 127 -20.44 3.64 -3.57
C ASN A 127 -19.50 2.68 -2.84
N LEU A 128 -19.13 1.55 -3.46
CA LEU A 128 -18.20 0.61 -2.86
C LEU A 128 -16.83 1.25 -2.64
N ALA A 129 -16.32 2.03 -3.60
CA ALA A 129 -15.07 2.75 -3.43
C ALA A 129 -15.14 3.79 -2.29
N LYS A 130 -16.27 4.46 -2.09
CA LYS A 130 -16.47 5.37 -0.95
C LYS A 130 -16.53 4.63 0.39
N GLU A 131 -17.21 3.49 0.45
CA GLU A 131 -17.27 2.65 1.66
C GLU A 131 -15.89 2.06 2.00
N VAL A 132 -15.13 1.61 1.00
CA VAL A 132 -13.72 1.20 1.18
C VAL A 132 -12.93 2.37 1.74
N ALA A 133 -13.01 3.56 1.15
CA ALA A 133 -12.31 4.72 1.67
C ALA A 133 -12.71 5.07 3.11
N LEU A 134 -13.98 4.89 3.46
CA LEU A 134 -14.52 5.15 4.79
C LEU A 134 -13.93 4.21 5.86
N VAL A 135 -13.81 2.90 5.58
CA VAL A 135 -13.21 1.95 6.55
C VAL A 135 -11.72 2.22 6.76
N PHE A 136 -11.03 2.82 5.78
CA PHE A 136 -9.68 3.35 5.94
C PHE A 136 -9.67 4.83 6.41
N GLY A 137 -10.71 5.29 7.11
CA GLY A 137 -10.73 6.55 7.84
C GLY A 137 -11.08 7.81 7.01
N VAL A 138 -11.35 7.68 5.71
CA VAL A 138 -11.62 8.81 4.83
C VAL A 138 -13.13 9.10 4.77
N LYS A 139 -13.60 9.95 5.70
CA LYS A 139 -15.04 10.29 5.86
C LYS A 139 -15.71 10.89 4.62
N ARG A 140 -14.96 11.58 3.76
CA ARG A 140 -15.47 12.26 2.56
C ARG A 140 -14.49 12.09 1.40
N ALA A 141 -14.49 10.90 0.81
CA ALA A 141 -13.68 10.60 -0.36
C ALA A 141 -14.32 11.21 -1.62
N ALA A 142 -13.88 12.43 -2.00
CA ALA A 142 -14.26 13.00 -3.29
C ALA A 142 -13.71 12.15 -4.44
N VAL A 143 -14.46 12.01 -5.54
CA VAL A 143 -14.09 11.16 -6.70
C VAL A 143 -12.73 11.55 -7.31
N THR A 144 -12.32 12.80 -7.14
CA THR A 144 -11.02 13.32 -7.60
C THR A 144 -9.86 13.06 -6.64
N SER A 145 -10.13 12.68 -5.39
CA SER A 145 -9.10 12.49 -4.34
C SER A 145 -8.25 11.25 -4.59
N SER A 146 -6.99 11.30 -4.15
CA SER A 146 -6.08 10.13 -4.17
C SER A 146 -6.64 8.97 -3.36
N ALA A 147 -7.30 9.26 -2.23
CA ALA A 147 -7.96 8.28 -1.40
C ALA A 147 -9.05 7.50 -2.14
N TYR A 148 -9.97 8.21 -2.81
CA TYR A 148 -11.00 7.57 -3.61
C TYR A 148 -10.39 6.74 -4.75
N LYS A 149 -9.37 7.27 -5.44
CA LYS A 149 -8.71 6.57 -6.55
C LYS A 149 -8.04 5.28 -6.09
N ALA A 150 -7.36 5.29 -4.95
CA ALA A 150 -6.77 4.08 -4.36
C ALA A 150 -7.87 3.05 -4.03
N ALA A 151 -8.93 3.47 -3.33
CA ALA A 151 -10.05 2.59 -3.01
C ALA A 151 -10.71 1.99 -4.26
N LEU A 152 -10.91 2.79 -5.30
CA LEU A 152 -11.43 2.35 -6.59
C LEU A 152 -10.50 1.35 -7.27
N GLU A 153 -9.19 1.52 -7.16
CA GLU A 153 -8.19 0.57 -7.66
C GLU A 153 -8.35 -0.80 -7.00
N GLY A 154 -8.55 -0.84 -5.68
CA GLY A 154 -8.84 -2.08 -4.95
C GLY A 154 -10.15 -2.75 -5.39
N VAL A 155 -11.21 -1.98 -5.62
CA VAL A 155 -12.49 -2.50 -6.14
C VAL A 155 -12.30 -3.11 -7.53
N LYS A 156 -11.59 -2.41 -8.42
CA LYS A 156 -11.30 -2.90 -9.78
C LYS A 156 -10.42 -4.14 -9.77
N PHE A 157 -9.47 -4.21 -8.85
CA PHE A 157 -8.66 -5.40 -8.67
C PHE A 157 -9.48 -6.61 -8.22
N ALA A 158 -10.43 -6.42 -7.30
CA ALA A 158 -11.34 -7.48 -6.88
C ALA A 158 -12.24 -7.99 -8.04
N LEU A 159 -12.67 -7.09 -8.93
CA LEU A 159 -13.35 -7.44 -10.19
C LEU A 159 -12.45 -8.23 -11.14
N GLU A 160 -11.23 -7.74 -11.39
CA GLU A 160 -10.26 -8.40 -12.28
C GLU A 160 -9.94 -9.82 -11.81
N LYS A 161 -9.75 -9.99 -10.49
CA LYS A 161 -9.52 -11.28 -9.84
C LYS A 161 -10.76 -12.14 -9.69
N LYS A 162 -11.93 -11.67 -10.12
CA LYS A 162 -13.21 -12.37 -10.05
C LYS A 162 -13.65 -12.73 -8.62
N TYR A 163 -13.30 -11.89 -7.64
CA TYR A 163 -13.94 -11.95 -6.32
C TYR A 163 -15.31 -11.25 -6.33
N LEU A 164 -15.44 -10.24 -7.18
CA LEU A 164 -16.67 -9.49 -7.41
C LEU A 164 -17.12 -9.65 -8.86
N VAL A 165 -18.43 -9.56 -9.08
CA VAL A 165 -19.05 -9.46 -10.41
C VAL A 165 -20.12 -8.37 -10.40
N VAL A 166 -20.44 -7.87 -11.59
CA VAL A 166 -21.54 -6.93 -11.79
C VAL A 166 -22.81 -7.73 -12.03
N ASP A 167 -23.86 -7.48 -11.25
CA ASP A 167 -25.19 -8.08 -11.45
C ASP A 167 -25.97 -7.35 -12.56
N ASP A 168 -27.16 -7.87 -12.90
CA ASP A 168 -28.02 -7.29 -13.93
C ASP A 168 -28.48 -5.85 -13.62
N ASN A 169 -28.35 -5.39 -12.37
CA ASN A 169 -28.71 -4.05 -11.92
C ASN A 169 -27.49 -3.11 -11.84
N GLY A 170 -26.31 -3.54 -12.29
CA GLY A 170 -25.09 -2.73 -12.23
C GLY A 170 -24.46 -2.64 -10.83
N ARG A 171 -24.84 -3.53 -9.90
CA ARG A 171 -24.27 -3.61 -8.55
C ARG A 171 -23.14 -4.62 -8.52
N LEU A 172 -22.10 -4.30 -7.75
CA LEU A 172 -21.04 -5.24 -7.44
C LEU A 172 -21.49 -6.19 -6.34
N ILE A 173 -21.53 -7.48 -6.66
CA ILE A 173 -21.87 -8.56 -5.74
C ILE A 173 -20.69 -9.54 -5.62
N LEU A 174 -20.65 -10.34 -4.56
CA LEU A 174 -19.71 -11.46 -4.46
C LEU A 174 -20.00 -12.48 -5.56
N VAL A 175 -18.94 -13.10 -6.07
CA VAL A 175 -19.11 -14.31 -6.89
C VAL A 175 -19.76 -15.41 -6.04
N PRO A 176 -20.83 -16.06 -6.54
CA PRO A 176 -21.50 -17.17 -5.86
C PRO A 176 -20.60 -18.36 -5.55
#